data_AF-A0A2H6LCK7-F1
#
_entry.id   AF-A0A2H6LCK7-F1
#
_cell.length_a   1.000
_cell.length_b   1.000
_cell.length_c   1.000
_cell.angle_alpha   90.00
_cell.angle_beta   90.00
_cell.angle_gamma   90.00
#
_symmetry.space_group_name_H-M   'P 1'
#
loop_
_entity.id
_entity.type
_entity.pdbx_description
1 polymer ?
#
loop_
_entity_poly.entity_id
_entity_poly.type
_entity_poly.pdbx_seq_one_letter_code
_entity_poly.pdbx_strand_id
1 'polypeptide(L)'
;MISPEELNSILERIVKHQHTESDIALLQKWLSNGSQIVSQQGKYAVNLGQGQEIHIGDRIYQGADAKAIKQIVGNIVQELQQCTSTKPKSLAAELIATLNNAKFQGKEGEQGGTGSFYQYEIYLDALSLENEQNKDNYQEYTLSGNWSSFVYKYVYVFNKVVDTPWGHNKKPYGRFQVVVKSINGVVEGIRVKADRYNDNANNYAANKVEQLMEFKIKEITRKN
;
A
#
# COMPACT_ATOMS: atom_id res chain seq x y z
N MET A 1 -16.56 24.48 -46.59
CA MET A 1 -16.80 24.22 -45.16
C MET A 1 -18.32 24.14 -45.02
N ILE A 2 -18.88 23.02 -44.54
CA ILE A 2 -20.35 22.86 -44.47
C ILE A 2 -20.87 23.83 -43.41
N SER A 3 -21.88 24.63 -43.73
CA SER A 3 -22.47 25.55 -42.75
C SER A 3 -23.32 24.77 -41.73
N PRO A 4 -23.52 25.30 -40.52
CA PRO A 4 -24.42 24.68 -39.53
C PRO A 4 -25.85 24.45 -40.06
N GLU A 5 -26.34 25.32 -40.93
CA GLU A 5 -27.68 25.23 -41.52
C GLU A 5 -27.78 24.12 -42.58
N GLU A 6 -26.75 23.99 -43.42
CA GLU A 6 -26.64 22.91 -44.41
C GLU A 6 -26.57 21.55 -43.72
N LEU A 7 -25.84 21.48 -42.61
CA LEU A 7 -25.74 20.26 -41.83
C LEU A 7 -27.04 19.90 -41.13
N ASN A 8 -27.73 20.86 -40.51
CA ASN A 8 -29.05 20.62 -39.93
C ASN A 8 -30.02 20.08 -41.00
N SER A 9 -29.96 20.64 -42.21
CA SER A 9 -30.76 20.16 -43.34
C SER A 9 -30.42 18.71 -43.74
N ILE A 10 -29.14 18.32 -43.69
CA ILE A 10 -28.71 16.92 -43.89
C ILE A 10 -29.25 16.02 -42.77
N LEU A 11 -29.11 16.41 -41.51
CA LEU A 11 -29.60 15.65 -40.36
C LEU A 11 -31.12 15.45 -40.41
N GLU A 12 -31.89 16.48 -40.79
CA GLU A 12 -33.33 16.36 -40.99
C GLU A 12 -33.70 15.38 -42.09
N ARG A 13 -32.98 15.40 -43.22
CA ARG A 13 -33.18 14.41 -44.29
C ARG A 13 -32.86 12.99 -43.81
N ILE A 14 -31.83 12.81 -42.97
CA ILE A 14 -31.50 11.51 -42.36
C ILE A 14 -32.65 11.02 -41.47
N VAL A 15 -33.14 11.87 -40.56
CA VAL A 15 -34.25 11.54 -39.66
C VAL A 15 -35.51 11.15 -40.45
N LYS A 16 -35.81 11.87 -41.53
CA LYS A 16 -36.95 11.58 -42.43
C LYS A 16 -36.70 10.40 -43.37
N HIS A 17 -35.53 9.75 -43.31
CA HIS A 17 -35.11 8.67 -44.23
C HIS A 17 -35.09 9.09 -45.72
N GLN A 18 -34.89 10.39 -45.98
CA GLN A 18 -34.82 11.02 -47.30
C GLN A 18 -33.40 11.47 -47.66
N HIS A 19 -32.39 10.95 -46.95
CA HIS A 19 -31.00 11.30 -47.20
C HIS A 19 -30.48 10.59 -48.45
N THR A 20 -29.56 11.24 -49.14
CA THR A 20 -28.87 10.70 -50.31
C THR A 20 -27.48 10.16 -49.93
N GLU A 21 -26.87 9.35 -50.80
CA GLU A 21 -25.47 8.93 -50.59
C GLU A 21 -24.51 10.14 -50.57
N SER A 22 -24.83 11.20 -51.30
CA SER A 22 -24.08 12.46 -51.27
C SER A 22 -24.16 13.13 -49.90
N ASP A 23 -25.32 13.07 -49.22
CA ASP A 23 -25.49 13.58 -47.85
C ASP A 23 -24.61 12.79 -46.85
N ILE A 24 -24.53 11.46 -47.00
CA ILE A 24 -23.68 10.60 -46.15
C ILE A 24 -22.20 10.90 -46.39
N ALA A 25 -21.77 11.01 -47.64
CA ALA A 25 -20.37 11.28 -47.99
C ALA A 25 -19.91 12.66 -47.47
N LEU A 26 -20.79 13.65 -47.52
CA LEU A 26 -20.52 14.98 -46.96
C LEU A 26 -20.41 14.94 -45.43
N LEU A 27 -21.28 14.19 -44.75
CA LEU A 27 -21.25 14.03 -43.29
C LEU A 27 -19.96 13.31 -42.83
N GLN A 28 -19.55 12.26 -43.54
CA GLN A 28 -18.30 11.54 -43.26
C GLN A 28 -17.08 12.43 -43.45
N LYS A 29 -17.01 13.18 -44.56
CA LYS A 29 -15.91 14.13 -44.82
C LYS A 29 -15.83 15.22 -43.76
N TRP A 30 -16.98 15.65 -43.26
CA TRP A 30 -17.07 16.66 -42.21
C TRP A 30 -16.59 16.13 -40.84
N LEU A 31 -17.01 14.92 -40.44
CA LEU A 31 -16.57 14.27 -39.20
C LEU A 31 -15.05 14.02 -39.20
N SER A 32 -14.49 13.57 -40.33
CA SER A 32 -13.04 13.29 -40.46
C SER A 32 -12.16 14.53 -40.34
N ASN A 33 -12.71 15.73 -40.55
CA ASN A 33 -11.97 16.99 -40.46
C ASN A 33 -11.99 17.60 -39.03
N GLY A 34 -12.48 16.86 -38.02
CA GLY A 34 -12.43 17.28 -36.62
C GLY A 34 -13.28 18.52 -36.29
N SER A 35 -14.31 18.79 -37.10
CA SER A 35 -15.19 19.94 -36.94
C SER A 35 -16.11 19.76 -35.72
N GLN A 36 -16.34 20.84 -34.96
CA GLN A 36 -17.18 20.83 -33.75
C GLN A 36 -18.54 21.47 -34.04
N ILE A 37 -19.62 20.89 -33.50
CA ILE A 37 -20.96 21.48 -33.53
C ILE A 37 -21.48 21.66 -32.12
N VAL A 38 -22.05 22.83 -31.90
CA VAL A 38 -22.94 23.13 -30.79
C VAL A 38 -24.32 23.34 -31.42
N SER A 39 -25.24 22.39 -31.26
CA SER A 39 -26.61 22.50 -31.79
C SER A 39 -27.61 22.39 -30.65
N GLN A 40 -28.51 23.36 -30.56
CA GLN A 40 -29.58 23.39 -29.57
C GLN A 40 -30.87 22.86 -30.22
N GLN A 41 -31.25 21.64 -29.85
CA GLN A 41 -32.44 20.96 -30.35
C GLN A 41 -33.50 20.98 -29.22
N GLY A 42 -34.34 22.01 -29.22
CA GLY A 42 -35.34 22.23 -28.17
C GLY A 42 -34.69 22.46 -26.79
N LYS A 43 -35.03 21.61 -25.81
CA LYS A 43 -34.46 21.69 -24.44
C LYS A 43 -33.07 21.04 -24.29
N TYR A 44 -32.56 20.39 -25.33
CA TYR A 44 -31.30 19.67 -25.30
C TYR A 44 -30.21 20.44 -26.04
N ALA A 45 -29.06 20.63 -25.38
CA ALA A 45 -27.84 21.08 -26.03
C ALA A 45 -27.05 19.85 -26.48
N VAL A 46 -26.88 19.69 -27.79
CA VAL A 46 -26.08 18.61 -28.37
C VAL A 46 -24.73 19.19 -28.77
N ASN A 47 -23.69 18.80 -28.02
CA ASN A 47 -22.30 19.11 -28.34
C ASN A 47 -21.65 17.87 -28.96
N LEU A 48 -21.22 17.98 -30.21
CA LEU A 48 -20.44 16.96 -30.90
C LEU A 48 -19.02 17.48 -31.04
N GLY A 49 -18.12 17.00 -30.17
CA GLY A 49 -16.69 17.31 -30.19
C GLY A 49 -15.89 16.12 -30.70
N GLN A 50 -15.08 16.35 -31.74
CA GLN A 50 -14.02 15.46 -32.27
C GLN A 50 -14.27 13.94 -32.16
N GLY A 51 -15.46 13.47 -32.52
CA GLY A 51 -15.76 12.04 -32.68
C GLY A 51 -15.55 11.15 -31.45
N GLN A 52 -15.36 11.70 -30.24
CA GLN A 52 -15.01 10.89 -29.05
C GLN A 52 -16.14 10.80 -28.02
N GLU A 53 -17.02 11.80 -27.89
CA GLU A 53 -18.12 11.76 -26.93
C GLU A 53 -19.37 12.49 -27.43
N ILE A 54 -20.54 11.85 -27.29
CA ILE A 54 -21.85 12.46 -27.48
C ILE A 54 -22.46 12.69 -26.09
N HIS A 55 -22.63 13.95 -25.69
CA HIS A 55 -23.32 14.31 -24.45
C HIS A 55 -24.75 14.73 -24.78
N ILE A 56 -25.74 13.94 -24.31
CA ILE A 56 -27.16 14.25 -24.40
C ILE A 56 -27.72 14.30 -22.98
N GLY A 57 -28.15 15.46 -22.50
CA GLY A 57 -28.71 15.59 -21.15
C GLY A 57 -29.63 16.79 -20.99
N ASP A 58 -30.75 16.57 -20.31
CA ASP A 58 -31.62 17.62 -19.77
C ASP A 58 -30.99 18.11 -18.45
N ARG A 59 -30.94 19.42 -18.21
CA ARG A 59 -30.29 20.00 -17.01
C ARG A 59 -31.04 19.73 -15.69
N ILE A 60 -32.03 18.85 -15.67
CA ILE A 60 -32.90 18.62 -14.52
C ILE A 60 -32.66 17.22 -13.95
N TYR A 61 -31.74 17.14 -12.98
CA TYR A 61 -31.68 16.02 -12.05
C TYR A 61 -32.89 16.09 -11.11
N GLN A 62 -33.89 15.21 -11.31
CA GLN A 62 -34.88 14.91 -10.28
C GLN A 62 -34.69 13.47 -9.79
N GLY A 63 -34.18 13.31 -8.57
CA GLY A 63 -34.02 12.01 -7.91
C GLY A 63 -33.04 12.10 -6.75
N ALA A 64 -33.58 12.14 -5.52
CA ALA A 64 -32.94 12.46 -4.23
C ALA A 64 -32.22 13.81 -4.20
N ASP A 65 -32.58 14.67 -3.22
CA ASP A 65 -32.03 16.01 -3.01
C ASP A 65 -30.55 16.04 -3.39
N ALA A 66 -30.17 16.82 -4.40
CA ALA A 66 -28.79 16.87 -4.89
C ALA A 66 -27.81 17.22 -3.75
N LYS A 67 -28.31 17.86 -2.69
CA LYS A 67 -27.59 18.08 -1.43
C LYS A 67 -27.39 16.77 -0.63
N ALA A 68 -28.40 15.92 -0.57
CA ALA A 68 -28.32 14.57 0.03
C ALA A 68 -27.39 13.66 -0.78
N ILE A 69 -27.47 13.65 -2.11
CA ILE A 69 -26.50 12.90 -2.94
C ILE A 69 -25.10 13.48 -2.75
N LYS A 70 -24.93 14.80 -2.75
CA LYS A 70 -23.63 15.44 -2.49
C LYS A 70 -23.10 15.15 -1.09
N GLN A 71 -23.95 15.04 -0.08
CA GLN A 71 -23.56 14.63 1.27
C GLN A 71 -23.21 13.14 1.34
N ILE A 72 -23.98 12.27 0.70
CA ILE A 72 -23.70 10.82 0.68
C ILE A 72 -22.42 10.56 -0.11
N VAL A 73 -22.28 11.13 -1.30
CA VAL A 73 -21.05 11.05 -2.11
C VAL A 73 -19.90 11.75 -1.39
N GLY A 74 -20.13 12.88 -0.74
CA GLY A 74 -19.11 13.57 0.06
C GLY A 74 -18.63 12.73 1.23
N ASN A 75 -19.54 12.09 1.96
CA ASN A 75 -19.23 11.20 3.07
C ASN A 75 -18.57 9.91 2.58
N ILE A 76 -19.04 9.30 1.49
CA ILE A 76 -18.40 8.14 0.87
C ILE A 76 -17.02 8.51 0.34
N VAL A 77 -16.84 9.67 -0.30
CA VAL A 77 -15.53 10.15 -0.75
C VAL A 77 -14.64 10.49 0.43
N GLN A 78 -15.17 11.01 1.54
CA GLN A 78 -14.40 11.32 2.73
C GLN A 78 -14.04 10.06 3.54
N GLU A 79 -14.93 9.08 3.61
CA GLU A 79 -14.67 7.74 4.17
C GLU A 79 -13.71 6.96 3.27
N LEU A 80 -13.86 7.04 1.95
CA LEU A 80 -12.91 6.48 1.00
C LEU A 80 -11.59 7.23 1.04
N GLN A 81 -11.55 8.56 1.25
CA GLN A 81 -10.32 9.34 1.45
C GLN A 81 -9.71 9.13 2.84
N GLN A 82 -10.48 8.75 3.85
CA GLN A 82 -9.97 8.27 5.14
C GLN A 82 -9.47 6.82 5.05
N CYS A 83 -10.04 6.01 4.14
CA CYS A 83 -9.55 4.69 3.76
C CYS A 83 -8.42 4.73 2.71
N THR A 84 -8.20 5.87 2.02
CA THR A 84 -7.19 6.05 0.95
C THR A 84 -6.24 7.22 1.19
N SER A 85 -6.23 7.83 2.39
CA SER A 85 -5.16 8.72 2.84
C SER A 85 -3.89 7.95 3.21
N THR A 86 -3.72 6.73 2.72
CA THR A 86 -2.38 6.22 2.44
C THR A 86 -1.90 6.90 1.16
N LYS A 87 -1.11 7.96 1.33
CA LYS A 87 0.12 8.13 0.53
C LYS A 87 0.69 6.74 0.22
N PRO A 88 1.31 6.47 -0.96
CA PRO A 88 2.03 5.21 -1.15
C PRO A 88 2.85 4.97 0.11
N LYS A 89 2.47 3.94 0.87
CA LYS A 89 3.01 3.71 2.21
C LYS A 89 4.48 3.40 1.94
N SER A 90 5.36 4.37 2.17
CA SER A 90 6.77 4.17 1.88
C SER A 90 7.20 2.91 2.62
N LEU A 91 8.06 2.09 2.01
CA LEU A 91 8.51 0.85 2.63
C LEU A 91 9.03 1.10 4.06
N ALA A 92 9.65 2.26 4.31
CA ALA A 92 10.02 2.72 5.64
C ALA A 92 8.82 2.84 6.60
N ALA A 93 7.73 3.48 6.19
CA ALA A 93 6.51 3.59 6.99
C ALA A 93 5.83 2.23 7.22
N GLU A 94 5.88 1.32 6.25
CA GLU A 94 5.36 -0.04 6.40
C GLU A 94 6.21 -0.87 7.37
N LEU A 95 7.53 -0.78 7.28
CA LEU A 95 8.46 -1.41 8.21
C LEU A 95 8.27 -0.90 9.64
N ILE A 96 8.21 0.42 9.83
CA ILE A 96 7.94 1.02 11.15
C ILE A 96 6.62 0.48 11.69
N ALA A 97 5.53 0.53 10.91
CA ALA A 97 4.23 0.07 11.36
C ALA A 97 4.18 -1.42 11.70
N THR A 98 4.94 -2.26 10.98
CA THR A 98 4.92 -3.72 11.15
C THR A 98 5.82 -4.19 12.28
N LEU A 99 6.98 -3.55 12.45
CA LEU A 99 7.96 -3.95 13.45
C LEU A 99 7.69 -3.29 14.81
N ASN A 100 7.06 -2.11 14.85
CA ASN A 100 6.74 -1.46 16.12
C ASN A 100 5.68 -2.25 16.89
N ASN A 101 5.98 -2.57 18.16
CA ASN A 101 5.20 -3.46 19.01
C ASN A 101 5.12 -4.92 18.52
N ALA A 102 6.00 -5.34 17.61
CA ALA A 102 6.05 -6.72 17.19
C ALA A 102 6.48 -7.62 18.36
N LYS A 103 5.77 -8.75 18.51
CA LYS A 103 6.04 -9.77 19.51
C LYS A 103 6.45 -11.08 18.85
N PHE A 104 7.41 -11.77 19.45
CA PHE A 104 7.78 -13.14 19.09
C PHE A 104 7.94 -13.98 20.34
N GLN A 105 7.25 -15.12 20.40
CA GLN A 105 7.34 -16.01 21.54
C GLN A 105 7.38 -17.45 21.07
N GLY A 106 8.05 -18.29 21.83
CA GLY A 106 8.19 -19.69 21.45
C GLY A 106 8.94 -20.52 22.47
N LYS A 107 9.02 -21.80 22.14
CA LYS A 107 9.70 -22.85 22.88
C LYS A 107 10.50 -23.68 21.89
N GLU A 108 11.74 -24.03 22.22
CA GLU A 108 12.60 -24.84 21.36
C GLU A 108 13.60 -25.69 22.15
N GLY A 109 14.17 -26.70 21.51
CA GLY A 109 15.06 -27.68 22.14
C GLY A 109 14.32 -28.95 22.57
N GLU A 110 15.02 -29.81 23.29
CA GLU A 110 14.50 -31.12 23.69
C GLU A 110 13.79 -31.01 25.04
N GLN A 111 12.46 -31.17 25.01
CA GLN A 111 11.65 -31.23 26.20
C GLN A 111 11.55 -32.69 26.67
N GLY A 112 12.20 -32.99 27.79
CA GLY A 112 12.32 -34.37 28.29
C GLY A 112 13.52 -35.11 27.70
N GLY A 113 13.97 -36.15 28.40
CA GLY A 113 15.25 -36.82 28.17
C GLY A 113 16.40 -36.09 28.86
N THR A 114 17.54 -36.00 28.15
CA THR A 114 18.75 -35.32 28.61
C THR A 114 19.12 -34.28 27.57
N GLY A 115 18.99 -32.99 27.88
CA GLY A 115 19.12 -31.93 26.89
C GLY A 115 18.89 -30.52 27.44
N SER A 116 18.87 -29.53 26.52
CA SER A 116 18.54 -28.13 26.84
C SER A 116 17.24 -27.72 26.15
N PHE A 117 16.39 -27.03 26.91
CA PHE A 117 15.13 -26.47 26.44
C PHE A 117 15.11 -24.97 26.70
N TYR A 118 14.55 -24.22 25.75
CA TYR A 118 14.51 -22.78 25.75
C TYR A 118 13.07 -22.29 25.64
N GLN A 119 12.76 -21.23 26.38
CA GLN A 119 11.53 -20.47 26.22
C GLN A 119 11.89 -19.00 26.06
N TYR A 120 11.21 -18.29 25.17
CA TYR A 120 11.48 -16.88 24.91
C TYR A 120 10.21 -16.09 24.64
N GLU A 121 10.27 -14.81 25.01
CA GLU A 121 9.35 -13.76 24.61
C GLU A 121 10.18 -12.53 24.24
N ILE A 122 9.98 -12.02 23.04
CA ILE A 122 10.70 -10.88 22.45
C ILE A 122 9.69 -9.79 22.11
N TYR A 123 10.06 -8.55 22.40
CA TYR A 123 9.27 -7.36 22.13
C TYR A 123 10.14 -6.33 21.42
N LEU A 124 9.64 -5.76 20.33
CA LEU A 124 10.25 -4.62 19.64
C LEU A 124 9.44 -3.37 19.90
N ASP A 125 10.11 -2.25 20.18
CA ASP A 125 9.46 -0.98 20.44
C ASP A 125 10.33 0.22 20.01
N ALA A 126 9.72 1.41 20.09
CA ALA A 126 10.37 2.68 19.83
C ALA A 126 11.08 2.77 18.47
N LEU A 127 10.50 2.19 17.41
CA LEU A 127 11.10 2.31 16.08
C LEU A 127 11.02 3.74 15.53
N SER A 128 12.14 4.21 15.02
CA SER A 128 12.25 5.49 14.32
C SER A 128 13.23 5.41 13.14
N LEU A 129 12.99 6.25 12.14
CA LEU A 129 13.96 6.53 11.08
C LEU A 129 15.11 7.36 11.64
N GLU A 130 16.34 6.84 11.58
CA GLU A 130 17.54 7.56 12.05
C GLU A 130 18.24 8.32 10.93
N ASN A 131 18.30 7.74 9.74
CA ASN A 131 19.05 8.30 8.62
C ASN A 131 18.42 7.90 7.30
N GLU A 132 18.49 8.80 6.32
CA GLU A 132 18.05 8.60 4.95
C GLU A 132 19.06 9.27 4.01
N GLN A 133 19.73 8.45 3.20
CA GLN A 133 20.66 8.87 2.16
C GLN A 133 20.03 8.60 0.80
N ASN A 134 19.70 9.67 0.09
CA ASN A 134 19.17 9.61 -1.26
C ASN A 134 20.19 10.23 -2.22
N LYS A 135 20.68 9.46 -3.18
CA LYS A 135 21.60 9.92 -4.22
C LYS A 135 21.19 9.34 -5.58
N ASP A 136 20.75 10.22 -6.48
CA ASP A 136 20.25 9.87 -7.81
C ASP A 136 19.23 8.74 -7.76
N ASN A 137 19.69 7.51 -8.02
CA ASN A 137 18.91 6.29 -8.11
C ASN A 137 19.08 5.38 -6.89
N TYR A 138 19.95 5.72 -5.95
CA TYR A 138 20.25 4.98 -4.74
C TYR A 138 19.53 5.59 -3.54
N GLN A 139 18.83 4.76 -2.79
CA GLN A 139 18.21 5.14 -1.51
C GLN A 139 18.67 4.14 -0.45
N GLU A 140 19.30 4.65 0.61
CA GLU A 140 19.60 3.89 1.82
C GLU A 140 18.97 4.57 3.00
N TYR A 141 18.22 3.83 3.82
CA TYR A 141 17.73 4.34 5.08
C TYR A 141 17.92 3.35 6.21
N THR A 142 18.13 3.90 7.40
CA THR A 142 18.35 3.15 8.63
C THR A 142 17.21 3.42 9.58
N LEU A 143 16.50 2.36 9.96
CA LEU A 143 15.57 2.35 11.07
C LEU A 143 16.28 1.79 12.29
N SER A 144 16.00 2.34 13.46
CA SER A 144 16.45 1.75 14.73
C SER A 144 15.29 1.67 15.71
N GLY A 145 15.42 0.79 16.69
CA GLY A 145 14.48 0.66 17.79
C GLY A 145 15.12 -0.02 18.98
N ASN A 146 14.32 -0.23 20.01
CA ASN A 146 14.70 -0.97 21.18
C ASN A 146 14.04 -2.35 21.15
N TRP A 147 14.67 -3.29 21.83
CA TRP A 147 14.07 -4.59 22.08
C TRP A 147 14.25 -4.98 23.54
N SER A 148 13.28 -5.72 24.04
CA SER A 148 13.32 -6.33 25.36
C SER A 148 12.83 -7.77 25.28
N SER A 149 13.21 -8.56 26.28
CA SER A 149 12.86 -9.98 26.27
C SER A 149 12.75 -10.60 27.64
N PHE A 150 12.15 -11.79 27.65
CA PHE A 150 12.25 -12.76 28.73
C PHE A 150 12.77 -14.05 28.11
N VAL A 151 13.91 -14.55 28.58
CA VAL A 151 14.49 -15.81 28.07
C VAL A 151 14.81 -16.76 29.20
N TYR A 152 14.60 -18.04 28.91
CA TYR A 152 14.78 -19.14 29.85
C TYR A 152 15.57 -20.24 29.18
N LYS A 153 16.53 -20.80 29.92
CA LYS A 153 17.21 -22.03 29.57
C LYS A 153 17.04 -23.01 30.71
N TYR A 154 16.54 -24.19 30.39
CA TYR A 154 16.36 -25.31 31.30
C TYR A 154 17.25 -26.45 30.84
N VAL A 155 18.01 -27.03 31.76
CA VAL A 155 18.79 -28.24 31.50
C VAL A 155 18.07 -29.41 32.14
N TYR A 156 17.79 -30.43 31.34
CA TYR A 156 17.12 -31.65 31.76
C TYR A 156 18.10 -32.82 31.82
N VAL A 157 17.93 -33.66 32.84
CA VAL A 157 18.51 -35.00 32.92
C VAL A 157 17.40 -35.96 33.36
N PHE A 158 17.12 -36.98 32.57
CA PHE A 158 16.04 -37.95 32.80
C PHE A 158 14.69 -37.29 33.13
N ASN A 159 14.26 -36.32 32.31
CA ASN A 159 13.00 -35.56 32.49
C ASN A 159 12.92 -34.68 33.75
N LYS A 160 14.00 -34.52 34.51
CA LYS A 160 14.06 -33.60 35.64
C LYS A 160 14.89 -32.37 35.29
N VAL A 161 14.39 -31.19 35.61
CA VAL A 161 15.17 -29.95 35.53
C VAL A 161 16.27 -30.03 36.58
N VAL A 162 17.52 -29.97 36.14
CA VAL A 162 18.69 -30.02 37.03
C VAL A 162 19.39 -28.68 37.14
N ASP A 163 19.19 -27.78 36.17
CA ASP A 163 19.79 -26.46 36.17
C ASP A 163 18.93 -25.45 35.37
N THR A 164 19.05 -24.18 35.74
CA THR A 164 18.52 -23.03 35.03
C THR A 164 19.64 -22.00 34.83
N PRO A 165 20.52 -22.17 33.82
CA PRO A 165 21.74 -21.37 33.68
C PRO A 165 21.55 -19.86 33.58
N TRP A 166 20.37 -19.42 33.13
CA TRP A 166 20.03 -18.01 33.00
C TRP A 166 19.23 -17.47 34.18
N GLY A 167 19.02 -18.29 35.22
CA GLY A 167 18.17 -17.96 36.36
C GLY A 167 16.70 -17.89 35.99
N HIS A 168 15.90 -17.42 36.95
CA HIS A 168 14.47 -17.20 36.75
C HIS A 168 14.27 -15.80 36.17
N ASN A 169 13.89 -15.74 34.90
CA ASN A 169 13.52 -14.52 34.18
C ASN A 169 14.68 -13.56 33.90
N LYS A 170 15.76 -14.02 33.24
CA LYS A 170 16.70 -13.08 32.64
C LYS A 170 15.92 -12.19 31.66
N LYS A 171 16.15 -10.87 31.77
CA LYS A 171 15.52 -9.87 30.90
C LYS A 171 16.55 -9.16 30.01
N PRO A 172 17.08 -9.83 28.98
CA PRO A 172 17.94 -9.16 28.02
C PRO A 172 17.18 -8.05 27.28
N TYR A 173 17.90 -6.99 26.95
CA TYR A 173 17.41 -5.81 26.24
C TYR A 173 18.55 -5.22 25.44
N GLY A 174 18.24 -4.45 24.39
CA GLY A 174 19.26 -3.78 23.59
C GLY A 174 18.64 -2.94 22.50
N ARG A 175 19.47 -2.41 21.60
CA ARG A 175 18.99 -1.77 20.38
C ARG A 175 19.03 -2.74 19.21
N PHE A 176 18.29 -2.40 18.16
CA PHE A 176 18.40 -3.05 16.86
C PHE A 176 18.39 -2.01 15.74
N GLN A 177 18.87 -2.43 14.58
CA GLN A 177 18.90 -1.63 13.36
C GLN A 177 18.39 -2.44 12.17
N VAL A 178 17.66 -1.77 11.29
CA VAL A 178 17.25 -2.27 9.98
C VAL A 178 17.77 -1.29 8.93
N VAL A 179 18.66 -1.76 8.07
CA VAL A 179 19.20 -0.98 6.96
C VAL A 179 18.58 -1.48 5.67
N VAL A 180 17.91 -0.58 4.96
CA VAL A 180 17.27 -0.88 3.68
C VAL A 180 18.03 -0.17 2.58
N LYS A 181 18.38 -0.91 1.53
CA LYS A 181 19.04 -0.39 0.32
C LYS A 181 18.12 -0.62 -0.87
N SER A 182 17.90 0.43 -1.64
CA SER A 182 17.07 0.41 -2.85
C SER A 182 17.79 1.08 -4.02
N ILE A 183 17.62 0.53 -5.22
CA ILE A 183 18.16 1.05 -6.48
C ILE A 183 17.00 1.22 -7.45
N ASN A 184 16.84 2.42 -8.02
CA ASN A 184 15.72 2.79 -8.89
C ASN A 184 14.34 2.49 -8.27
N GLY A 185 14.20 2.65 -6.95
CA GLY A 185 12.97 2.32 -6.22
C GLY A 185 12.73 0.82 -5.99
N VAL A 186 13.63 -0.06 -6.44
CA VAL A 186 13.59 -1.50 -6.18
C VAL A 186 14.45 -1.84 -4.97
N VAL A 187 13.91 -2.58 -4.01
CA VAL A 187 14.66 -3.03 -2.82
C VAL A 187 15.73 -4.03 -3.25
N GLU A 188 16.99 -3.67 -3.05
CA GLU A 188 18.14 -4.55 -3.33
C GLU A 188 18.42 -5.45 -2.12
N GLY A 189 18.27 -4.92 -0.91
CA GLY A 189 18.55 -5.68 0.30
C GLY A 189 18.06 -5.00 1.57
N ILE A 190 17.66 -5.84 2.52
CA ILE A 190 17.32 -5.44 3.89
C ILE A 190 18.25 -6.21 4.82
N ARG A 191 19.04 -5.49 5.61
CA ARG A 191 19.91 -6.06 6.63
C ARG A 191 19.35 -5.71 8.01
N VAL A 192 19.31 -6.70 8.88
CA VAL A 192 18.87 -6.53 10.26
C VAL A 192 20.02 -6.86 11.20
N LYS A 193 20.08 -6.17 12.34
CA LYS A 193 21.10 -6.42 13.36
C LYS A 193 20.54 -6.08 14.73
N ALA A 194 20.75 -6.96 15.71
CA ALA A 194 20.49 -6.68 17.11
C ALA A 194 21.80 -6.51 17.89
N ASP A 195 21.79 -5.65 18.90
CA ASP A 195 22.92 -5.49 19.82
C ASP A 195 23.23 -6.80 20.55
N ARG A 196 24.53 -7.07 20.64
CA ARG A 196 25.08 -8.26 21.31
C ARG A 196 25.95 -7.81 22.46
N TYR A 197 25.91 -8.57 23.56
CA TYR A 197 26.71 -8.30 24.75
C TYR A 197 27.52 -9.56 25.08
N ASN A 198 28.47 -9.45 25.99
CA ASN A 198 29.21 -10.60 26.52
C ASN A 198 28.34 -11.40 27.53
N ASP A 199 27.15 -11.81 27.10
CA ASP A 199 26.14 -12.53 27.87
C ASP A 199 25.39 -13.50 26.94
N ASN A 200 25.45 -14.79 27.27
CA ASN A 200 24.88 -15.85 26.42
C ASN A 200 23.36 -15.71 26.27
N ALA A 201 22.65 -15.31 27.33
CA ALA A 201 21.21 -15.10 27.29
C ALA A 201 20.86 -13.93 26.37
N ASN A 202 21.61 -12.83 26.44
CA ASN A 202 21.44 -11.71 25.54
C ASN A 202 21.72 -12.06 24.08
N ASN A 203 22.80 -12.80 23.80
CA ASN A 203 23.12 -13.19 22.43
C ASN A 203 22.08 -14.15 21.84
N TYR A 204 21.50 -15.02 22.69
CA TYR A 204 20.35 -15.83 22.31
C TYR A 204 19.12 -14.97 22.00
N ALA A 205 18.78 -14.00 22.87
CA ALA A 205 17.65 -13.09 22.63
C ALA A 205 17.85 -12.22 21.37
N ALA A 206 19.05 -11.71 21.14
CA ALA A 206 19.42 -10.96 19.94
C ALA A 206 19.20 -11.78 18.66
N ASN A 207 19.56 -13.08 18.65
CA ASN A 207 19.25 -13.97 17.53
C ASN A 207 17.73 -14.08 17.29
N LYS A 208 16.92 -14.12 18.36
CA LYS A 208 15.44 -14.19 18.24
C LYS A 208 14.84 -12.87 17.75
N VAL A 209 15.42 -11.73 18.12
CA VAL A 209 15.08 -10.41 17.59
C VAL A 209 15.34 -10.36 16.08
N GLU A 210 16.51 -10.82 15.63
CA GLU A 210 16.86 -10.90 14.21
C GLU A 210 15.89 -11.83 13.44
N GLN A 211 15.57 -13.02 13.98
CA GLN A 211 14.59 -13.94 13.38
C GLN A 211 13.19 -13.31 13.25
N LEU A 212 12.71 -12.62 14.29
CA LEU A 212 11.43 -11.90 14.24
C LEU A 212 11.42 -10.85 13.13
N MET A 213 12.46 -10.00 13.07
CA MET A 213 12.54 -8.95 12.07
C MET A 213 12.58 -9.53 10.65
N GLU A 214 13.43 -10.54 10.40
CA GLU A 214 13.50 -11.20 9.10
C GLU A 214 12.16 -11.81 8.68
N PHE A 215 11.45 -12.45 9.61
CA PHE A 215 10.12 -13.00 9.36
C PHE A 215 9.14 -11.89 8.95
N LYS A 216 9.06 -10.80 9.72
CA LYS A 216 8.16 -9.67 9.44
C LYS A 216 8.49 -8.95 8.14
N ILE A 217 9.77 -8.77 7.84
CA ILE A 217 10.22 -8.17 6.59
C ILE A 217 9.81 -9.06 5.40
N LYS A 218 9.96 -10.38 5.49
CA LYS A 218 9.50 -11.31 4.45
C LYS A 218 7.98 -11.28 4.26
N GLU A 219 7.21 -11.05 5.32
CA GLU A 219 5.74 -10.87 5.21
C GLU A 219 5.38 -9.60 4.42
N ILE A 220 6.16 -8.52 4.56
CA ILE A 220 5.96 -7.28 3.80
C ILE A 220 6.35 -7.46 2.33
N THR A 221 7.55 -8.00 2.06
CA THR A 221 8.05 -8.13 0.69
C THR A 221 7.29 -9.13 -0.18
N ARG A 222 6.50 -10.04 0.42
CA ARG A 222 5.60 -10.94 -0.32
C ARG A 222 4.27 -10.29 -0.71
N LYS A 223 3.88 -9.18 -0.06
CA LYS A 223 2.61 -8.48 -0.32
C LYS A 223 2.72 -7.44 -1.43
N ASN A 224 3.94 -6.98 -1.71
CA ASN A 224 4.28 -5.97 -2.71
C ASN A 224 4.95 -6.62 -3.92
#